data_AF-A0A2A8HVN3-F1
#
_entry.id   AF-A0A2A8HVN3-F1
#
_cell.length_a   1.000
_cell.length_b   1.000
_cell.length_c   1.000
_cell.angle_alpha   90.00
_cell.angle_beta   90.00
_cell.angle_gamma   90.00
#
_symmetry.space_group_name_H-M   'P 1'
#
loop_
_entity.id
_entity.type
_entity.pdbx_description
1 polymer ?
#
loop_
_entity_poly.entity_id
_entity_poly.type
_entity_poly.pdbx_seq_one_letter_code
_entity_poly.pdbx_strand_id
1 'polypeptide(L)'
;MRVVIYDEESLEPITVVNLPGMTEFALEERQHWQVAVTRKVPRRDIDDDGNAYIDQVKMVDLTFEKISRVTLTYGEQFTWLCLTRATELAMLLEPDWLPGQRPAIDTLRERNEQLATLMADTLTSRPADRT
;
A
#
# COMPACT_ATOMS: atom_id res chain seq x y z
N MET A 1 -5.98 1.65 14.14
CA MET A 1 -4.91 2.67 14.23
C MET A 1 -4.29 2.86 12.86
N ARG A 2 -3.99 4.10 12.50
CA ARG A 2 -3.32 4.44 11.25
C ARG A 2 -1.81 4.55 11.47
N VAL A 3 -1.01 3.88 10.64
CA VAL A 3 0.45 3.85 10.77
C VAL A 3 1.16 3.95 9.44
N VAL A 4 2.37 4.47 9.47
CA VAL A 4 3.32 4.38 8.36
C VAL A 4 4.18 3.15 8.61
N ILE A 5 4.26 2.26 7.63
CA ILE A 5 5.17 1.10 7.64
C ILE A 5 6.49 1.55 7.04
N TYR A 6 7.57 1.27 7.76
CA TYR A 6 8.94 1.52 7.32
C TYR A 6 9.66 0.21 7.06
N ASP A 7 10.59 0.25 6.11
CA ASP A 7 11.56 -0.81 5.91
C ASP A 7 12.52 -0.86 7.11
N GLU A 8 12.73 -2.04 7.69
CA GLU A 8 13.52 -2.19 8.92
C GLU A 8 15.00 -1.83 8.72
N GLU A 9 15.56 -2.06 7.53
CA GLU A 9 16.99 -1.85 7.27
C GLU A 9 17.31 -0.39 6.89
N SER A 10 16.51 0.18 5.99
CA SER A 10 16.74 1.52 5.43
C SER A 10 15.98 2.63 6.15
N LEU A 11 14.96 2.29 6.95
CA LEU A 11 14.00 3.23 7.53
C LEU A 11 13.28 4.09 6.48
N GLU A 12 13.24 3.64 5.22
CA GLU A 12 12.46 4.30 4.18
C GLU A 12 10.96 3.99 4.37
N PRO A 13 10.08 4.99 4.21
CA PRO A 13 8.65 4.76 4.31
C PRO A 13 8.16 3.94 3.12
N ILE A 14 7.49 2.82 3.40
CA ILE A 14 6.96 1.90 2.38
C ILE A 14 5.54 2.33 1.99
N THR A 15 4.63 2.33 2.97
CA THR A 15 3.21 2.64 2.76
C THR A 15 2.55 3.09 4.05
N VAL A 16 1.34 3.62 3.93
CA VAL A 16 0.51 4.00 5.07
C VAL A 16 -0.71 3.10 5.08
N VAL A 17 -1.03 2.52 6.22
CA VAL A 17 -2.13 1.56 6.36
C VAL A 17 -3.00 1.92 7.56
N ASN A 18 -4.27 1.52 7.48
CA ASN A 18 -5.16 1.51 8.62
C ASN A 18 -5.30 0.08 9.14
N LEU A 19 -4.84 -0.17 10.37
CA LEU A 19 -4.94 -1.46 11.04
C LEU A 19 -6.17 -1.43 11.98
N PRO A 20 -7.34 -1.96 11.55
CA PRO A 20 -8.54 -1.95 12.39
C PRO A 20 -8.33 -2.78 13.65
N GLY A 21 -8.91 -2.33 14.77
CA GLY A 21 -8.77 -3.00 16.07
C GLY A 21 -7.42 -2.81 16.76
N MET A 22 -6.40 -2.29 16.05
CA MET A 22 -5.12 -1.94 16.66
C MET A 22 -5.26 -0.66 17.50
N THR A 23 -4.88 -0.74 18.77
CA THR A 23 -4.87 0.36 19.75
C THR A 23 -3.49 0.47 20.38
N GLU A 24 -3.14 1.62 20.95
CA GLU A 24 -1.85 1.80 21.64
C GLU A 24 -1.66 0.79 22.78
N PHE A 25 -2.72 0.50 23.55
CA PHE A 25 -2.70 -0.52 24.60
C PHE A 25 -2.34 -1.91 24.04
N ALA A 26 -2.89 -2.28 22.88
CA ALA A 26 -2.57 -3.55 22.24
C ALA A 26 -1.09 -3.66 21.82
N LEU A 27 -0.47 -2.53 21.46
CA LEU A 27 0.96 -2.48 21.11
C LEU A 27 1.86 -2.57 22.35
N GLU A 28 1.40 -2.05 23.50
CA GLU A 28 2.11 -2.21 24.77
C GLU A 28 2.14 -3.67 25.22
N GLU A 29 1.08 -4.43 24.99
CA GLU A 29 1.04 -5.86 25.30
C GLU A 29 1.78 -6.71 24.26
N ARG A 30 1.71 -6.34 22.97
CA ARG A 30 2.25 -7.13 21.87
C ARG A 30 2.82 -6.24 20.77
N GLN A 31 4.13 -6.35 20.57
CA GLN A 31 4.85 -5.57 19.57
C GLN A 31 4.96 -6.24 18.20
N HIS A 32 4.66 -7.54 18.09
CA HIS A 32 4.80 -8.30 16.84
C HIS A 32 3.44 -8.75 16.31
N TRP A 33 3.10 -8.35 15.09
CA TRP A 33 1.81 -8.61 14.46
C TRP A 33 1.96 -9.20 13.08
N GLN A 34 0.95 -9.95 12.65
CA GLN A 34 0.89 -10.49 11.29
C GLN A 34 -0.37 -10.00 10.60
N VAL A 35 -0.22 -9.45 9.41
CA VAL A 35 -1.34 -8.96 8.60
C VAL A 35 -1.44 -9.76 7.33
N ALA A 36 -2.64 -10.24 7.02
CA ALA A 36 -2.90 -10.99 5.80
C ALA A 36 -2.99 -10.05 4.60
N VAL A 37 -2.35 -10.46 3.50
CA VAL A 37 -2.35 -9.79 2.21
C VAL A 37 -2.82 -10.79 1.16
N THR A 38 -3.81 -10.40 0.36
CA THR A 38 -4.33 -11.25 -0.72
C THR A 38 -3.70 -10.83 -2.04
N ARG A 39 -3.08 -11.78 -2.75
CA ARG A 39 -2.50 -11.57 -4.07
C ARG A 39 -3.13 -12.55 -5.07
N LYS A 40 -3.57 -12.03 -6.22
CA LYS A 40 -3.99 -12.88 -7.34
C LYS A 40 -2.77 -13.47 -8.04
N VAL A 41 -2.74 -14.80 -8.16
CA VAL A 41 -1.66 -15.55 -8.83
C VAL A 41 -2.27 -16.39 -9.95
N PRO A 42 -1.64 -16.47 -11.14
CA PRO A 42 -2.13 -17.33 -12.22
C PRO A 42 -2.20 -18.78 -11.75
N ARG A 43 -3.32 -19.45 -12.00
CA ARG A 43 -3.48 -20.87 -11.75
C ARG A 43 -2.65 -21.63 -12.78
N ARG A 44 -1.66 -22.40 -12.32
CA ARG A 44 -0.72 -23.13 -13.21
C ARG A 44 -1.19 -24.53 -13.62
N ASP A 45 -2.37 -24.93 -13.18
CA ASP A 45 -2.85 -26.30 -13.36
C ASP A 45 -3.67 -26.43 -14.66
N ILE A 46 -2.99 -26.95 -15.69
CA ILE A 46 -3.44 -27.84 -16.79
C ILE A 46 -4.48 -27.27 -17.78
N ASP A 47 -4.02 -27.01 -19.02
CA ASP A 47 -4.75 -26.99 -20.31
C ASP A 47 -6.17 -26.41 -20.33
N ASP A 48 -6.45 -25.38 -19.55
CA ASP A 48 -7.70 -24.62 -19.65
C ASP A 48 -7.39 -23.26 -20.29
N ASP A 49 -8.05 -22.98 -21.41
CA ASP A 49 -7.85 -21.82 -22.30
C ASP A 49 -8.36 -20.49 -21.67
N GLY A 50 -8.47 -20.45 -20.34
CA GLY A 50 -8.95 -19.35 -19.55
C GLY A 50 -7.88 -18.84 -18.59
N ASN A 51 -7.62 -17.53 -18.60
CA ASN A 51 -6.79 -16.85 -17.59
C ASN A 51 -7.45 -16.94 -16.20
N ALA A 52 -7.39 -18.11 -15.56
CA ALA A 52 -7.89 -18.34 -14.22
C ALA A 52 -6.85 -17.86 -13.19
N TYR A 53 -7.26 -16.94 -12.32
CA TYR A 53 -6.45 -16.47 -11.20
C TYR A 53 -6.98 -17.07 -9.90
N ILE A 54 -6.06 -17.46 -9.01
CA ILE A 54 -6.37 -17.87 -7.64
C ILE A 54 -5.94 -16.80 -6.64
N ASP A 55 -6.73 -16.59 -5.59
CA ASP A 55 -6.37 -15.72 -4.49
C ASP A 55 -5.40 -16.47 -3.56
N GLN A 56 -4.15 -16.01 -3.54
CA GLN A 56 -3.14 -16.49 -2.61
C GLN A 56 -3.04 -15.52 -1.44
N VAL A 57 -3.29 -16.02 -0.23
CA VAL A 57 -3.10 -15.25 1.00
C VAL A 57 -1.66 -15.42 1.48
N LYS A 58 -0.98 -14.30 1.73
CA LYS A 58 0.34 -14.23 2.37
C LYS A 58 0.25 -13.43 3.66
N MET A 59 1.20 -13.62 4.56
CA MET A 59 1.28 -12.87 5.81
C MET A 59 2.45 -11.89 5.74
N VAL A 60 2.23 -10.68 6.24
CA VAL A 60 3.25 -9.65 6.45
C VAL A 60 3.49 -9.53 7.93
N ASP A 61 4.72 -9.76 8.35
CA ASP A 61 5.16 -9.53 9.71
C ASP A 61 5.41 -8.03 9.92
N LEU A 62 4.81 -7.48 10.98
CA LEU A 62 4.96 -6.09 11.42
C LEU A 62 5.50 -6.07 12.85
N THR A 63 6.51 -5.25 13.08
CA THR A 63 7.10 -5.01 14.40
C THR A 63 6.85 -3.57 14.81
N PHE A 64 6.45 -3.36 16.05
CA PHE A 64 6.15 -2.06 16.61
C PHE A 64 7.14 -1.68 17.70
N GLU A 65 7.83 -0.56 17.50
CA GLU A 65 8.79 -0.02 18.46
C GLU A 65 8.30 1.29 19.04
N LYS A 66 8.40 1.44 20.36
CA LYS A 66 8.04 2.68 21.06
C LYS A 66 9.23 3.62 21.05
N ILE A 67 9.08 4.76 20.39
CA ILE A 67 10.11 5.80 20.33
C ILE A 67 9.70 7.02 21.17
N SER A 68 10.67 7.53 21.92
CA SER A 68 10.53 8.77 22.67
C SER A 68 11.05 9.94 21.82
N ARG A 69 10.25 11.00 21.73
CA ARG A 69 10.60 12.27 21.11
C ARG A 69 10.46 13.38 22.13
N VAL A 70 11.59 13.98 22.48
CA VAL A 70 11.61 15.18 23.32
C VAL A 70 11.46 16.41 22.44
N THR A 71 10.45 17.23 22.72
CA THR A 71 10.25 18.54 22.07
C THR A 71 10.35 19.65 23.11
N LEU A 72 10.93 20.79 22.73
CA LEU A 72 11.07 21.95 23.61
C LEU A 72 9.71 22.49 24.10
N THR A 73 8.65 22.30 23.29
CA THR A 73 7.31 22.83 23.53
C THR A 73 6.39 21.90 24.32
N TYR A 74 6.53 20.58 24.15
CA TYR A 74 5.58 19.61 24.71
C TYR A 74 6.22 18.57 25.63
N GLY A 75 7.53 18.69 25.90
CA GLY A 75 8.26 17.71 26.70
C GLY A 75 8.47 16.40 25.96
N GLU A 76 8.55 15.31 26.71
CA GLU A 76 8.70 13.95 26.19
C GLU A 76 7.37 13.40 25.66
N GLN A 77 7.36 12.99 24.40
CA GLN A 77 6.22 12.36 23.73
C GLN A 77 6.62 10.96 23.25
N PHE A 78 5.73 10.00 23.38
CA PHE A 78 5.93 8.66 22.83
C PHE A 78 5.14 8.49 21.54
N THR A 79 5.73 7.80 20.57
CA THR A 79 5.02 7.36 19.36
C THR A 79 5.48 5.96 18.97
N TRP A 80 4.68 5.30 18.16
CA TRP A 80 4.96 3.93 17.69
C TRP A 80 5.49 3.95 16.27
N LEU A 81 6.62 3.30 16.06
CA LEU A 81 7.21 3.06 14.76
C LEU A 81 6.82 1.66 14.29
N CYS A 82 6.26 1.53 13.08
CA CYS A 82 5.90 0.23 12.50
C CYS A 82 6.94 -0.17 11.45
N LEU A 83 7.55 -1.34 11.62
CA LEU A 83 8.68 -1.83 10.84
C LEU A 83 8.35 -3.17 10.19
N THR A 84 8.95 -3.45 9.03
CA THR A 84 8.89 -4.76 8.38
C THR A 84 10.14 -5.03 7.55
N ARG A 85 10.51 -6.31 7.41
CA ARG A 85 11.48 -6.79 6.41
C ARG A 85 10.83 -7.25 5.11
N ALA A 86 9.51 -7.41 5.11
CA ALA A 86 8.76 -7.96 3.99
C ALA A 86 8.28 -6.84 3.06
N THR A 87 9.20 -5.98 2.60
CA THR A 87 8.91 -4.72 1.90
C THR A 87 8.00 -4.91 0.69
N GLU A 88 8.31 -5.88 -0.18
CA GLU A 88 7.47 -6.18 -1.35
C GLU A 88 6.05 -6.60 -0.99
N LEU A 89 5.87 -7.34 0.11
CA LEU A 89 4.55 -7.78 0.56
C LEU A 89 3.78 -6.65 1.26
N ALA A 90 4.48 -5.79 2.00
CA ALA A 90 3.89 -4.64 2.65
C ALA A 90 3.37 -3.61 1.64
N MET A 91 4.01 -3.47 0.47
CA MET A 91 3.51 -2.65 -0.63
C MET A 91 2.17 -3.12 -1.21
N LEU A 92 1.81 -4.39 -1.00
CA LEU A 92 0.54 -4.96 -1.44
C LEU A 92 -0.59 -4.78 -0.42
N LEU A 93 -0.29 -4.25 0.77
CA LEU A 93 -1.33 -3.84 1.72
C LEU A 93 -2.14 -2.70 1.11
N GLU A 94 -3.44 -2.69 1.38
CA GLU A 94 -4.32 -1.62 0.92
C GLU A 94 -3.86 -0.28 1.53
N PRO A 95 -3.36 0.66 0.72
CA PRO A 95 -2.82 1.91 1.24
C PRO A 95 -3.96 2.83 1.68
N ASP A 96 -3.81 3.40 2.87
CA ASP A 96 -4.64 4.52 3.35
C ASP A 96 -3.91 5.84 3.10
N TRP A 97 -4.61 6.85 2.59
CA TRP A 97 -4.02 8.11 2.11
C TRP A 97 -3.76 9.10 3.23
N LEU A 98 -2.54 9.62 3.38
CA LEU A 98 -2.26 10.59 4.45
C LEU A 98 -3.18 11.81 4.29
N PRO A 99 -3.57 12.48 5.39
CA PRO A 99 -4.37 13.69 5.31
C PRO A 99 -3.71 14.70 4.36
N GLY A 100 -4.44 15.14 3.32
CA GLY A 100 -3.93 16.05 2.29
C GLY A 100 -3.41 15.41 0.99
N GLN A 101 -3.18 14.09 0.95
CA GLN A 101 -2.72 13.40 -0.28
C GLN A 101 -3.85 13.05 -1.24
N ARG A 102 -5.06 12.81 -0.71
CA ARG A 102 -6.24 12.38 -1.50
C ARG A 102 -6.58 13.35 -2.65
N PRO A 103 -6.64 14.67 -2.46
CA PRO A 103 -6.92 15.60 -3.55
C PRO A 103 -5.86 15.55 -4.66
N ALA A 104 -4.58 15.43 -4.29
CA ALA A 104 -3.48 15.38 -5.27
C ALA A 104 -3.57 14.12 -6.15
N ILE A 105 -4.01 13.02 -5.58
CA ILE A 105 -4.14 11.74 -6.29
C ILE A 105 -5.39 11.69 -7.15
N ASP A 106 -6.50 12.24 -6.68
CA ASP A 106 -7.70 12.40 -7.50
C ASP A 106 -7.38 13.26 -8.74
N THR A 107 -6.62 14.34 -8.56
CA THR A 107 -6.13 15.19 -9.67
C THR A 107 -5.23 14.42 -10.65
N LEU A 108 -4.34 13.55 -10.15
CA LEU A 108 -3.47 12.72 -10.99
C LEU A 108 -4.26 11.64 -11.73
N ARG A 109 -5.30 11.09 -11.10
CA ARG A 109 -6.16 10.07 -11.71
C ARG A 109 -6.97 10.66 -12.86
N GLU A 110 -7.58 11.83 -12.66
CA GLU A 110 -8.27 12.56 -13.74
C GLU A 110 -7.34 12.86 -14.93
N ARG A 111 -6.11 13.30 -14.67
CA ARG A 111 -5.12 13.55 -15.74
C ARG A 111 -4.74 12.27 -16.50
N ASN A 112 -4.58 11.14 -15.80
CA ASN A 112 -4.29 9.86 -16.45
C ASN A 112 -5.47 9.37 -17.29
N GLU A 113 -6.70 9.54 -16.82
CA GLU A 113 -7.91 9.20 -17.59
C GLU A 113 -8.01 10.06 -18.87
N GLN A 114 -7.70 11.36 -18.77
CA GLN A 114 -7.62 12.25 -19.93
C GLN A 114 -6.53 11.83 -20.92
N LEU A 115 -5.33 11.51 -20.45
CA LEU A 115 -4.23 11.03 -21.29
C LEU A 115 -4.57 9.70 -21.98
N ALA A 116 -5.18 8.76 -21.25
CA ALA A 116 -5.63 7.49 -21.79
C ALA A 116 -6.68 7.68 -22.90
N THR A 117 -7.60 8.64 -22.71
CA THR A 117 -8.62 8.99 -23.71
C THR A 117 -7.97 9.59 -24.97
N LEU A 118 -7.03 10.53 -24.82
CA LEU A 118 -6.30 11.12 -25.94
C LEU A 118 -5.45 10.09 -26.71
N MET A 119 -4.83 9.15 -26.00
CA MET A 119 -4.11 8.03 -26.61
C MET A 119 -5.04 7.08 -27.36
N ALA A 120 -6.22 6.79 -26.80
CA ALA A 120 -7.23 5.96 -27.48
C ALA A 120 -7.74 6.65 -28.76
N ASP A 121 -8.07 7.95 -28.68
CA ASP A 121 -8.53 8.74 -29.83
C ASP A 121 -7.48 8.80 -30.95
N THR A 122 -6.21 9.03 -30.60
CA THR A 122 -5.09 9.06 -31.58
C THR A 122 -4.79 7.70 -32.21
N LEU A 123 -5.03 6.59 -31.50
CA LEU A 123 -4.90 5.24 -32.05
C LEU A 123 -6.09 4.87 -32.96
N THR A 124 -7.30 5.37 -32.66
CA THR A 124 -8.50 5.18 -33.49
C THR A 124 -8.60 6.13 -34.68
N SER A 125 -7.89 7.26 -34.69
CA SER A 125 -7.95 8.26 -35.77
C SER A 125 -7.03 7.98 -36.96
N ARG A 126 -6.47 6.77 -37.07
CA ARG A 126 -5.70 6.36 -38.25
C ARG A 126 -6.62 6.42 -39.48
N PRO A 127 -6.36 7.30 -40.46
CA PRO A 127 -7.27 7.47 -41.59
C PRO A 127 -7.30 6.20 -42.41
N ALA A 128 -8.51 5.64 -42.55
CA ALA A 128 -8.81 4.68 -43.59
C ALA A 128 -8.93 5.41 -44.93
N ASP A 129 -7.81 5.74 -45.56
CA ASP A 129 -7.75 5.87 -47.02
C ASP A 129 -7.60 4.43 -47.55
N ARG A 130 -8.68 3.72 -47.90
CA ARG A 130 -9.49 3.83 -49.14
C ARG A 130 -8.64 3.97 -50.41
N THR A 131 -8.39 2.79 -51.00
CA THR A 131 -8.32 2.45 -52.44
C THR A 131 -7.36 3.21 -53.34
#